data_AF-A0A7X6N3F8-F1
#
_entry.id   AF-A0A7X6N3F8-F1
#
_cell.length_a   1.000
_cell.length_b   1.000
_cell.length_c   1.000
_cell.angle_alpha   90.00
_cell.angle_beta   90.00
_cell.angle_gamma   90.00
#
_symmetry.space_group_name_H-M   'P 1'
#
loop_
_entity.id
_entity.type
_entity.pdbx_description
1 polymer ?
#
loop_
_entity_poly.entity_id
_entity_poly.type
_entity_poly.pdbx_seq_one_letter_code
_entity_poly.pdbx_strand_id
1 'polypeptide(L)'
;MIHKIFKQCANKLMHYPKSIIAIVAIITIILGLGLPNIQIKMGNDVFVNPHSTVYKNTEKAQKAFGGDNAYVLFSAKDTDIINHSTFAKIAEVEKSIQSNDHVIRTTSVISLLNQQLKSTGVEKLMGDQQLSTKRQQSLQVDIMANLNTKAKSAIQQATLTSLSDTQKQQIQTYILSILTDQQKLALAKNNATTNLNSILTNDQQDKVNQYTQSILTVSQQRNLAKLMLQNLPSVEKCLQLFFVI
;
A
#
# COMPACT_ATOMS: atom_id res chain seq x y z
N MET A 1 46.39 40.55 47.99
CA MET A 1 45.26 39.67 48.40
C MET A 1 45.41 38.25 47.85
N ILE A 2 45.64 38.09 46.54
CA ILE A 2 45.85 36.81 45.84
C ILE A 2 46.96 35.94 46.47
N HIS A 3 48.09 36.54 46.85
CA HIS A 3 49.22 35.81 47.44
C HIS A 3 48.88 35.16 48.80
N LYS A 4 48.00 35.79 49.61
CA LYS A 4 47.55 35.23 50.90
C LYS A 4 46.61 34.03 50.69
N ILE A 5 45.74 34.09 49.68
CA ILE A 5 44.81 33.02 49.32
C ILE A 5 45.57 31.80 48.81
N PHE A 6 46.54 32.00 47.92
CA PHE A 6 47.40 30.91 47.41
C PHE A 6 48.18 30.22 48.54
N LYS A 7 48.77 31.00 49.46
CA LYS A 7 49.52 30.43 50.59
C LYS A 7 48.60 29.65 51.54
N GLN A 8 47.36 30.09 51.74
CA GLN A 8 46.36 29.37 52.54
C GLN A 8 45.89 28.07 51.87
N CYS A 9 45.64 28.08 50.55
CA CYS A 9 45.29 26.88 49.78
C CYS A 9 46.44 25.86 49.78
N ALA A 10 47.68 26.32 49.57
CA ALA A 10 48.86 25.47 49.59
C ALA A 10 49.08 24.82 50.96
N ASN A 11 48.89 25.58 52.05
CA ASN A 11 49.08 25.03 53.41
C ASN A 11 47.99 23.99 53.76
N LYS A 12 46.74 24.19 53.31
CA LYS A 12 45.66 23.19 53.42
C LYS A 12 45.95 21.93 52.56
N LEU A 13 46.57 22.11 51.40
CA LEU A 13 46.97 21.02 50.51
C LEU A 13 48.04 20.12 51.15
N MET A 14 49.00 20.72 51.85
CA MET A 14 50.07 19.99 52.56
C MET A 14 49.58 19.27 53.82
N HIS A 15 48.61 19.83 54.55
CA HIS A 15 48.09 19.22 55.79
C HIS A 15 47.06 18.10 55.56
N TYR A 16 46.30 18.12 54.46
CA TYR A 16 45.22 17.14 54.21
C TYR A 16 45.25 16.54 52.79
N PRO A 17 46.37 15.94 52.34
CA PRO A 17 46.51 15.46 50.97
C PRO A 17 45.50 14.34 50.62
N LYS A 18 45.27 13.39 51.53
CA LYS A 18 44.35 12.25 51.30
C LYS A 18 42.90 12.70 51.13
N SER A 19 42.43 13.63 51.96
CA SER A 19 41.07 14.17 51.89
C SER A 19 40.84 14.98 50.62
N ILE A 20 41.84 15.74 50.17
CA ILE A 20 41.73 16.52 48.93
C ILE A 20 41.72 15.62 47.70
N ILE A 21 42.56 14.58 47.67
CA ILE A 21 42.52 13.57 46.59
C ILE A 21 41.16 12.87 46.55
N ALA A 22 40.61 12.49 47.72
CA ALA A 22 39.28 11.88 47.79
C ALA A 22 38.18 12.82 47.27
N ILE A 23 38.22 14.11 47.63
CA ILE A 23 37.26 15.12 47.16
C ILE A 23 37.37 15.28 45.63
N VAL A 24 38.57 15.41 45.09
CA VAL A 24 38.79 15.53 43.64
C VAL A 24 38.29 14.28 42.93
N ALA A 25 38.59 13.08 43.44
CA ALA A 25 38.12 11.83 42.87
C ALA A 25 36.58 11.73 42.86
N ILE A 26 35.93 12.14 43.96
CA ILE A 26 34.46 12.18 44.05
C ILE A 26 33.90 13.17 43.01
N ILE A 27 34.48 14.37 42.88
CA ILE A 27 34.07 15.35 41.87
C ILE A 27 34.25 14.79 40.46
N THR A 28 35.37 14.13 40.18
CA THR A 28 35.61 13.49 38.88
C THR A 28 34.59 12.39 38.58
N ILE A 29 34.23 11.57 39.56
CA ILE A 29 33.19 10.54 39.41
C ILE A 29 31.83 11.18 39.12
N ILE A 30 31.45 12.23 39.88
CA ILE A 30 30.20 12.96 39.68
C ILE A 30 30.14 13.57 38.28
N LEU A 31 31.23 14.17 37.80
CA LEU A 31 31.32 14.69 36.44
C LEU A 31 31.27 13.56 35.38
N GLY A 32 31.88 12.41 35.68
CA GLY A 32 31.88 11.23 34.83
C GLY A 32 30.48 10.60 34.65
N LEU A 33 29.60 10.71 35.66
CA LEU A 33 28.20 10.29 35.56
C LEU A 33 27.40 11.06 34.48
N GLY A 34 27.91 12.21 34.02
CA GLY A 34 27.31 12.97 32.92
C GLY A 34 27.69 12.46 31.52
N LEU A 35 28.75 11.66 31.39
CA LEU A 35 29.25 11.16 30.09
C LEU A 35 28.21 10.32 29.31
N PRO A 36 27.42 9.42 29.94
CA PRO A 36 26.42 8.64 29.22
C PRO A 36 25.30 9.47 28.57
N ASN A 37 25.08 10.70 29.03
CA ASN A 37 24.03 11.58 28.53
C ASN A 37 24.50 12.50 27.39
N ILE A 38 25.73 12.33 26.89
CA ILE A 38 26.24 13.11 25.76
C ILE A 38 25.52 12.66 24.48
N GLN A 39 24.61 13.50 24.00
CA GLN A 39 23.96 13.32 22.71
C GLN A 39 24.87 13.85 21.60
N ILE A 40 25.48 12.96 20.84
CA ILE A 40 26.25 13.34 19.65
C ILE A 40 25.27 13.66 18.53
N LYS A 41 25.07 14.95 18.26
CA LYS A 41 24.36 15.40 17.06
C LYS A 41 25.35 15.42 15.90
N MET A 42 25.18 14.54 14.92
CA MET A 42 25.99 14.50 13.69
C MET A 42 25.25 15.05 12.46
N GLY A 43 24.06 15.62 12.65
CA GLY A 43 23.29 16.20 11.56
C GLY A 43 23.80 17.57 11.13
N ASN A 44 23.41 17.98 9.92
CA ASN A 44 23.70 19.32 9.41
C ASN A 44 22.96 20.42 10.19
N ASP A 45 21.98 20.06 11.03
CA ASP A 45 21.22 20.93 11.92
C ASP A 45 22.09 21.59 13.01
N VAL A 46 23.23 20.98 13.36
CA VAL A 46 24.19 21.52 14.33
C VAL A 46 24.84 22.83 13.85
N PHE A 47 24.88 23.06 12.54
CA PHE A 47 25.45 24.27 11.95
C PHE A 47 24.43 25.42 11.84
N VAL A 48 23.17 25.18 12.22
CA VAL A 48 22.08 26.15 12.09
C VAL A 48 21.69 26.69 13.47
N ASN A 49 21.44 28.00 13.57
CA ASN A 49 21.03 28.62 14.84
C ASN A 49 19.66 28.08 15.30
N PRO A 50 19.57 27.42 16.48
CA PRO A 50 18.32 26.85 17.00
C PRO A 50 17.23 27.88 17.28
N HIS A 51 17.60 29.14 17.49
CA HIS A 51 16.67 30.23 17.78
C HIS A 51 16.11 30.88 16.50
N SER A 52 16.65 30.56 15.33
CA SER A 52 16.18 31.09 14.06
C SER A 52 14.75 30.63 13.78
N THR A 53 13.99 31.48 13.10
CA THR A 53 12.65 31.13 12.60
C THR A 53 12.70 29.96 11.64
N VAL A 54 13.75 29.87 10.82
CA VAL A 54 14.00 28.77 9.87
C VAL A 54 14.12 27.44 10.60
N TYR A 55 14.96 27.35 11.64
CA TYR A 55 15.14 26.11 12.41
C TYR A 55 13.83 25.65 13.05
N LYS A 56 13.09 26.55 13.72
CA LYS A 56 11.81 26.22 14.38
C LYS A 56 10.73 25.78 13.37
N ASN A 57 10.69 26.42 12.21
CA ASN A 57 9.76 26.05 11.15
C ASN A 57 10.11 24.68 10.56
N THR A 58 11.39 24.41 10.31
CA THR A 58 11.88 23.10 9.87
C THR A 58 11.59 22.03 10.90
N GLU A 59 11.90 22.25 12.19
CA GLU A 59 11.62 21.27 13.25
C GLU A 59 10.12 20.97 13.38
N LYS A 60 9.26 22.01 13.28
CA LYS A 60 7.80 21.84 13.29
C LYS A 60 7.32 21.06 12.07
N ALA A 61 7.88 21.33 10.89
CA ALA A 61 7.56 20.58 9.67
C ALA A 61 8.03 19.12 9.77
N GLN A 62 9.25 18.87 10.25
CA GLN A 62 9.80 17.53 10.46
C GLN A 62 8.99 16.71 11.46
N LYS A 63 8.50 17.33 12.55
CA LYS A 63 7.59 16.67 13.50
C LYS A 63 6.23 16.32 12.89
N ALA A 64 5.74 17.13 11.93
CA ALA A 64 4.46 16.90 11.29
C ALA A 64 4.53 15.92 10.11
N PHE A 65 5.64 15.92 9.36
CA PHE A 65 5.76 15.22 8.07
C PHE A 65 6.83 14.13 8.03
N GLY A 66 7.68 14.02 9.06
CA GLY A 66 8.86 13.16 9.07
C GLY A 66 10.14 13.97 8.86
N GLY A 67 11.18 13.62 9.62
CA GLY A 67 12.43 14.39 9.70
C GLY A 67 13.39 14.10 8.56
N ASP A 68 13.94 12.89 8.58
CA ASP A 68 15.02 12.46 7.68
C ASP A 68 14.53 11.37 6.72
N ASN A 69 14.79 11.58 5.43
CA ASN A 69 14.46 10.61 4.39
C ASN A 69 15.66 9.69 4.17
N ALA A 70 15.44 8.38 4.25
CA ALA A 70 16.40 7.37 3.83
C ALA A 70 15.99 6.83 2.45
N TYR A 71 16.94 6.81 1.51
CA TYR A 71 16.73 6.22 0.19
C TYR A 71 17.40 4.85 0.13
N VAL A 72 16.63 3.83 -0.24
CA VAL A 72 17.13 2.47 -0.50
C VAL A 72 17.12 2.27 -2.01
N LEU A 73 18.31 2.11 -2.60
CA LEU A 73 18.46 1.84 -4.03
C LEU A 73 18.58 0.32 -4.25
N PHE A 74 17.66 -0.24 -5.03
CA PHE A 74 17.71 -1.64 -5.44
C PHE A 74 18.45 -1.76 -6.77
N SER A 75 19.34 -2.74 -6.88
CA SER A 75 20.07 -3.05 -8.11
C SER A 75 19.97 -4.54 -8.41
N ALA A 76 19.73 -4.89 -9.68
CA ALA A 76 19.75 -6.26 -10.17
C ALA A 76 20.99 -6.48 -11.04
N LYS A 77 21.53 -7.70 -11.04
CA LYS A 77 22.66 -8.08 -11.91
C LYS A 77 22.22 -8.22 -13.38
N ASP A 78 20.96 -8.62 -13.60
CA ASP A 78 20.38 -8.80 -14.92
C ASP A 78 19.56 -7.57 -15.32
N THR A 79 19.32 -7.39 -16.62
CA THR A 79 18.58 -6.25 -17.19
C THR A 79 17.11 -6.17 -16.75
N ASP A 80 16.57 -7.21 -16.10
CA ASP A 80 15.15 -7.31 -15.81
C ASP A 80 14.84 -7.12 -14.32
N ILE A 81 14.92 -5.87 -13.87
CA ILE A 81 14.53 -5.48 -12.50
C ILE A 81 12.99 -5.45 -12.33
N ILE A 82 12.24 -5.41 -13.44
CA ILE A 82 10.78 -5.30 -13.45
C ILE A 82 10.18 -6.69 -13.63
N ASN A 83 10.21 -7.48 -12.57
CA ASN A 83 9.61 -8.81 -12.57
C ASN A 83 8.87 -9.11 -11.25
N HIS A 84 8.03 -10.15 -11.27
CA HIS A 84 7.22 -10.56 -10.12
C HIS A 84 8.06 -10.89 -8.87
N SER A 85 9.20 -11.58 -9.04
CA SER A 85 10.06 -11.93 -7.91
C SER A 85 10.67 -10.69 -7.26
N THR A 86 11.15 -9.74 -8.08
CA THR A 86 11.74 -8.49 -7.59
C THR A 86 10.70 -7.61 -6.92
N PHE A 87 9.52 -7.46 -7.50
CA PHE A 87 8.45 -6.64 -6.92
C PHE A 87 7.94 -7.22 -5.58
N ALA A 88 7.82 -8.54 -5.48
CA ALA A 88 7.47 -9.19 -4.22
C ALA A 88 8.52 -8.97 -3.13
N LYS A 89 9.82 -9.07 -3.47
CA LYS A 89 10.91 -8.79 -2.53
C LYS A 89 10.95 -7.33 -2.09
N ILE A 90 10.74 -6.38 -3.01
CA ILE A 90 10.69 -4.95 -2.67
C ILE A 90 9.51 -4.67 -1.72
N ALA A 91 8.33 -5.24 -1.98
CA ALA A 91 7.17 -5.10 -1.11
C ALA A 91 7.39 -5.73 0.28
N GLU A 92 8.10 -6.86 0.36
CA GLU A 92 8.49 -7.49 1.62
C GLU A 92 9.45 -6.60 2.42
N VAL A 93 10.50 -6.08 1.78
CA VAL A 93 11.46 -5.16 2.39
C VAL A 93 10.76 -3.90 2.89
N GLU A 94 9.88 -3.30 2.08
CA GLU A 94 9.07 -2.15 2.47
C GLU A 94 8.25 -2.45 3.72
N LYS A 95 7.55 -3.60 3.76
CA LYS A 95 6.75 -4.03 4.92
C LYS A 95 7.61 -4.24 6.16
N SER A 96 8.79 -4.85 6.02
CA SER A 96 9.73 -5.04 7.12
C SER A 96 10.22 -3.71 7.68
N ILE A 97 10.57 -2.74 6.82
CA ILE A 97 11.00 -1.40 7.26
C ILE A 97 9.84 -0.65 7.95
N GLN A 98 8.63 -0.71 7.38
CA GLN A 98 7.43 -0.07 7.93
C GLN A 98 7.01 -0.63 9.29
N SER A 99 7.40 -1.87 9.62
CA SER A 99 7.10 -2.51 10.91
C SER A 99 7.96 -2.00 12.07
N ASN A 100 8.97 -1.17 11.81
CA ASN A 100 9.79 -0.56 12.86
C ASN A 100 9.08 0.69 13.42
N ASP A 101 8.93 0.75 14.75
CA ASP A 101 8.25 1.85 15.45
C ASP A 101 8.88 3.24 15.20
N HIS A 102 10.14 3.29 14.76
CA HIS A 102 10.83 4.55 14.43
C HIS A 102 10.62 5.01 12.98
N VAL A 103 9.90 4.24 12.16
CA VAL A 103 9.61 4.56 10.76
C VAL A 103 8.18 5.06 10.63
N ILE A 104 8.04 6.35 10.34
CA ILE A 104 6.73 7.00 10.19
C ILE A 104 6.01 6.50 8.93
N ARG A 105 6.74 6.38 7.81
CA ARG A 105 6.17 5.98 6.52
C ARG A 105 7.24 5.42 5.61
N THR A 106 6.89 4.38 4.87
CA THR A 106 7.63 3.90 3.70
C THR A 106 6.83 4.15 2.42
N THR A 107 7.56 4.44 1.34
CA THR A 107 6.98 4.55 0.00
C THR A 107 7.93 3.85 -0.97
N SER A 108 7.38 3.00 -1.83
CA SER A 108 8.10 2.36 -2.92
C SER A 108 7.34 2.55 -4.22
N VAL A 109 7.98 2.23 -5.34
CA VAL A 109 7.29 2.17 -6.64
C VAL A 109 6.09 1.21 -6.56
N ILE A 110 6.22 0.10 -5.84
CA ILE A 110 5.15 -0.91 -5.74
C ILE A 110 3.94 -0.39 -4.97
N SER A 111 4.16 0.30 -3.85
CA SER A 111 3.05 0.90 -3.09
C SER A 111 2.38 2.04 -3.85
N LEU A 112 3.13 2.84 -4.63
CA LEU A 112 2.57 3.85 -5.53
C LEU A 112 1.72 3.23 -6.65
N LEU A 113 2.19 2.16 -7.31
CA LEU A 113 1.43 1.46 -8.34
C LEU A 113 0.14 0.85 -7.76
N ASN A 114 0.23 0.23 -6.58
CA ASN A 114 -0.93 -0.30 -5.86
C ASN A 114 -1.93 0.81 -5.49
N GLN A 115 -1.44 1.98 -5.07
CA GLN A 115 -2.30 3.13 -4.77
C GLN A 115 -2.98 3.67 -6.02
N GLN A 116 -2.24 3.83 -7.12
CA GLN A 116 -2.77 4.31 -8.40
C GLN A 116 -3.82 3.35 -8.97
N LEU A 117 -3.59 2.04 -8.86
CA LEU A 117 -4.57 1.02 -9.25
C LEU A 117 -5.87 1.15 -8.45
N LYS A 118 -5.78 1.42 -7.15
CA LYS A 118 -6.96 1.60 -6.29
C LYS A 118 -7.68 2.94 -6.51
N SER A 119 -6.94 4.02 -6.79
CA SER A 119 -7.50 5.37 -6.86
C SER A 119 -7.96 5.80 -8.25
N THR A 120 -7.31 5.29 -9.31
CA THR A 120 -7.61 5.65 -10.71
C THR A 120 -8.06 4.46 -11.56
N GLY A 121 -7.99 3.25 -10.99
CA GLY A 121 -8.41 2.05 -11.71
C GLY A 121 -9.90 2.05 -12.02
N VAL A 122 -10.74 2.68 -11.20
CA VAL A 122 -12.20 2.69 -11.42
C VAL A 122 -12.51 3.46 -12.68
N GLU A 123 -11.92 4.65 -12.82
CA GLU A 123 -12.07 5.54 -13.96
C GLU A 123 -11.52 4.89 -15.23
N LYS A 124 -10.33 4.26 -15.15
CA LYS A 124 -9.74 3.52 -16.27
C LYS A 124 -10.60 2.33 -16.72
N LEU A 125 -11.24 1.62 -15.78
CA LEU A 125 -12.12 0.49 -16.08
C LEU A 125 -13.49 0.90 -16.63
N MET A 126 -13.96 2.07 -16.23
CA MET A 126 -15.21 2.65 -16.71
C MET A 126 -15.06 3.28 -18.10
N GLY A 127 -13.82 3.46 -18.55
CA GLY A 127 -13.49 4.12 -19.81
C GLY A 127 -13.41 5.62 -19.62
N ASP A 128 -12.22 6.17 -19.84
CA ASP A 128 -12.16 7.53 -20.39
C ASP A 128 -12.74 7.46 -21.81
N GLN A 129 -13.44 8.50 -22.27
CA GLN A 129 -14.16 8.51 -23.57
C GLN A 129 -13.27 8.18 -24.79
N GLN A 130 -11.96 8.00 -24.60
CA GLN A 130 -10.95 7.70 -25.61
C GLN A 130 -10.41 6.25 -25.60
N LEU A 131 -10.70 5.40 -24.60
CA LEU A 131 -10.28 4.00 -24.65
C LEU A 131 -11.22 3.18 -25.55
N SER A 132 -10.65 2.52 -26.57
CA SER A 132 -11.42 1.60 -27.43
C SER A 132 -12.12 0.54 -26.57
N THR A 133 -13.40 0.30 -26.82
CA THR A 133 -14.23 -0.74 -26.18
C THR A 133 -13.55 -2.10 -26.11
N LYS A 134 -12.74 -2.47 -27.11
CA LYS A 134 -11.96 -3.71 -27.11
C LYS A 134 -10.88 -3.79 -26.02
N ARG A 135 -10.13 -2.70 -25.78
CA ARG A 135 -9.08 -2.66 -24.73
C ARG A 135 -9.69 -2.66 -23.33
N GLN A 136 -10.82 -1.99 -23.15
CA GLN A 136 -11.56 -2.01 -21.88
C GLN A 136 -12.09 -3.42 -21.59
N GLN A 137 -12.59 -4.10 -22.61
CA GLN A 137 -13.09 -5.46 -22.48
C GLN A 137 -11.97 -6.46 -22.18
N SER A 138 -10.80 -6.33 -22.83
CA SER A 138 -9.64 -7.18 -22.51
C SER A 138 -9.12 -6.91 -21.09
N LEU A 139 -9.03 -5.64 -20.68
CA LEU A 139 -8.61 -5.30 -19.31
C LEU A 139 -9.56 -5.87 -18.26
N GLN A 140 -10.87 -5.82 -18.50
CA GLN A 140 -11.86 -6.41 -17.60
C GLN A 140 -11.70 -7.94 -17.52
N VAL A 141 -11.43 -8.60 -18.65
CA VAL A 141 -11.14 -10.04 -18.70
C VAL A 141 -9.86 -10.38 -17.93
N ASP A 142 -8.79 -9.61 -18.11
CA ASP A 142 -7.51 -9.83 -17.43
C ASP A 142 -7.63 -9.62 -15.92
N ILE A 143 -8.39 -8.61 -15.48
CA ILE A 143 -8.75 -8.43 -14.07
C ILE A 143 -9.51 -9.65 -13.55
N MET A 144 -10.55 -10.10 -14.25
CA MET A 144 -11.31 -11.29 -13.84
C MET A 144 -10.45 -12.55 -13.79
N ALA A 145 -9.50 -12.72 -14.69
CA ALA A 145 -8.60 -13.87 -14.68
C ALA A 145 -7.75 -13.92 -13.40
N ASN A 146 -7.34 -12.76 -12.89
CA ASN A 146 -6.47 -12.61 -11.73
C ASN A 146 -7.20 -12.51 -10.37
N LEU A 147 -8.54 -12.50 -10.37
CA LEU A 147 -9.34 -12.56 -9.16
C LEU A 147 -9.43 -14.00 -8.63
N ASN A 148 -9.33 -14.15 -7.30
CA ASN A 148 -9.53 -15.45 -6.65
C ASN A 148 -11.00 -15.90 -6.71
N THR A 149 -11.27 -17.20 -6.48
CA THR A 149 -12.62 -17.78 -6.58
C THR A 149 -13.64 -17.10 -5.66
N LYS A 150 -13.24 -16.73 -4.44
CA LYS A 150 -14.09 -16.02 -3.48
C LYS A 150 -14.46 -14.62 -3.97
N ALA A 151 -13.51 -13.92 -4.57
CA ALA A 151 -13.72 -12.61 -5.19
C ALA A 151 -14.65 -12.71 -6.40
N LYS A 152 -14.44 -13.72 -7.27
CA LYS A 152 -15.33 -13.99 -8.40
C LYS A 152 -16.77 -14.23 -7.95
N SER A 153 -16.99 -15.07 -6.94
CA SER A 153 -18.34 -15.33 -6.40
C SER A 153 -18.94 -14.09 -5.74
N ALA A 154 -18.14 -13.30 -5.01
CA ALA A 154 -18.61 -12.07 -4.37
C ALA A 154 -19.03 -11.02 -5.40
N ILE A 155 -18.25 -10.88 -6.48
CA ILE A 155 -18.54 -9.98 -7.60
C ILE A 155 -19.79 -10.42 -8.36
N GLN A 156 -19.95 -11.71 -8.64
CA GLN A 156 -21.17 -12.25 -9.25
C GLN A 156 -22.39 -11.99 -8.37
N GLN A 157 -22.30 -12.30 -7.07
CA GLN A 157 -23.41 -12.07 -6.14
C GLN A 157 -23.77 -10.59 -6.03
N ALA A 158 -22.77 -9.71 -5.89
CA ALA A 158 -22.97 -8.26 -5.82
C ALA A 158 -23.62 -7.73 -7.10
N THR A 159 -23.20 -8.23 -8.27
CA THR A 159 -23.81 -7.90 -9.56
C THR A 159 -25.29 -8.30 -9.55
N LEU A 160 -25.61 -9.54 -9.21
CA LEU A 160 -27.00 -10.04 -9.16
C LEU A 160 -27.89 -9.27 -8.18
N THR A 161 -27.35 -8.89 -7.01
CA THR A 161 -28.09 -8.08 -6.02
C THR A 161 -28.28 -6.63 -6.47
N SER A 162 -27.38 -6.11 -7.30
CA SER A 162 -27.46 -4.74 -7.79
C SER A 162 -28.50 -4.55 -8.89
N LEU A 163 -28.90 -5.63 -9.57
CA LEU A 163 -29.85 -5.60 -10.69
C LEU A 163 -31.29 -5.35 -10.22
N SER A 164 -32.01 -4.53 -10.96
CA SER A 164 -33.47 -4.36 -10.80
C SER A 164 -34.22 -5.61 -11.26
N ASP A 165 -35.47 -5.74 -10.82
CA ASP A 165 -36.32 -6.87 -11.22
C ASP A 165 -36.57 -6.90 -12.74
N THR A 166 -36.67 -5.73 -13.37
CA THR A 166 -36.73 -5.60 -14.83
C THR A 166 -35.45 -6.11 -15.51
N GLN A 167 -34.27 -5.73 -15.00
CA GLN A 167 -32.99 -6.19 -15.56
C GLN A 167 -32.82 -7.71 -15.40
N LYS A 168 -33.27 -8.28 -14.27
CA LYS A 168 -33.26 -9.73 -14.04
C LYS A 168 -34.16 -10.46 -15.05
N GLN A 169 -35.36 -9.95 -15.32
CA GLN A 169 -36.26 -10.52 -16.34
C GLN A 169 -35.68 -10.41 -17.74
N GLN A 170 -35.01 -9.30 -18.08
CA GLN A 170 -34.34 -9.12 -19.36
C GLN A 170 -33.20 -10.14 -19.55
N ILE A 171 -32.36 -10.34 -18.53
CA ILE A 171 -31.30 -11.37 -18.56
C ILE A 171 -31.91 -12.77 -18.70
N GLN A 172 -32.97 -13.08 -17.95
CA GLN A 172 -33.62 -14.39 -18.03
C GLN A 172 -34.21 -14.65 -19.42
N THR A 173 -34.85 -13.65 -20.02
CA THR A 173 -35.40 -13.74 -21.39
C THR A 173 -34.28 -13.92 -22.42
N TYR A 174 -33.17 -13.19 -22.26
CA TYR A 174 -31.99 -13.34 -23.11
C TYR A 174 -31.34 -14.72 -22.98
N ILE A 175 -31.23 -15.25 -21.76
CA ILE A 175 -30.71 -16.61 -21.56
C ILE A 175 -31.60 -17.62 -22.28
N LEU A 176 -32.93 -17.52 -22.17
CA LEU A 176 -33.87 -18.39 -22.89
C LEU A 176 -33.76 -18.28 -24.42
N SER A 177 -33.34 -17.12 -24.96
CA SER A 177 -33.21 -16.94 -26.40
C SER A 177 -31.93 -17.57 -26.99
N ILE A 178 -30.87 -17.68 -26.20
CA ILE A 178 -29.59 -18.25 -26.63
C ILE A 178 -29.45 -19.75 -26.34
N LEU A 179 -30.35 -20.33 -25.55
CA LEU A 179 -30.35 -21.75 -25.20
C LEU A 179 -30.88 -22.61 -26.36
N THR A 180 -30.24 -23.75 -26.59
CA THR A 180 -30.72 -24.79 -27.51
C THR A 180 -31.94 -25.51 -26.95
N ASP A 181 -32.72 -26.18 -27.80
CA ASP A 181 -33.91 -26.93 -27.39
C ASP A 181 -33.58 -28.05 -26.38
N GLN A 182 -32.41 -28.69 -26.51
CA GLN A 182 -31.91 -29.65 -25.54
C GLN A 182 -31.58 -29.02 -24.18
N GLN A 183 -31.00 -27.82 -24.15
CA GLN A 183 -30.70 -27.11 -22.89
C GLN A 183 -31.97 -26.59 -22.21
N LYS A 184 -32.98 -26.16 -22.99
CA LYS A 184 -34.31 -25.78 -22.48
C LYS A 184 -35.02 -26.97 -21.83
N LEU A 185 -34.97 -28.13 -22.48
CA LEU A 185 -35.50 -29.39 -21.91
C LEU A 185 -34.75 -29.81 -20.63
N ALA A 186 -33.43 -29.60 -20.57
CA ALA A 186 -32.64 -29.88 -19.37
C ALA A 186 -32.98 -28.97 -18.18
N LEU A 187 -33.27 -27.68 -18.45
CA LEU A 187 -33.77 -26.73 -17.45
C LEU A 187 -35.18 -27.10 -16.96
N ALA A 188 -36.06 -27.48 -17.87
CA ALA A 188 -37.43 -27.89 -17.54
C ALA A 188 -37.49 -29.21 -16.74
N LYS A 189 -36.55 -30.13 -16.97
CA LYS A 189 -36.47 -31.41 -16.25
C LYS A 189 -35.86 -31.31 -14.84
N ASN A 190 -35.05 -30.29 -14.57
CA ASN A 190 -34.27 -30.20 -13.32
C ASN A 190 -34.81 -29.18 -12.28
N ASN A 191 -36.09 -28.78 -12.35
CA ASN A 191 -36.73 -27.91 -11.35
C ASN A 191 -35.84 -26.74 -10.89
N ALA A 192 -35.49 -25.83 -11.82
CA ALA A 192 -35.02 -24.46 -11.59
C ALA A 192 -33.86 -24.18 -10.59
N THR A 193 -33.24 -25.20 -10.01
CA THR A 193 -32.22 -25.06 -8.95
C THR A 193 -30.81 -25.44 -9.41
N THR A 194 -30.69 -26.03 -10.60
CA THR A 194 -29.39 -26.19 -11.27
C THR A 194 -28.90 -24.81 -11.67
N ASN A 195 -27.78 -24.42 -11.07
CA ASN A 195 -27.05 -23.19 -11.33
C ASN A 195 -26.96 -22.99 -12.85
N LEU A 196 -27.63 -21.97 -13.42
CA LEU A 196 -27.69 -21.71 -14.87
C LEU A 196 -26.31 -21.76 -15.55
N ASN A 197 -25.26 -21.43 -14.78
CA ASN A 197 -23.87 -21.52 -15.17
C ASN A 197 -23.37 -22.94 -15.55
N SER A 198 -24.05 -24.02 -15.14
CA SER A 198 -23.65 -25.40 -15.48
C SER A 198 -24.30 -25.93 -16.77
N ILE A 199 -25.24 -25.18 -17.34
CA ILE A 199 -25.98 -25.57 -18.56
C ILE A 199 -25.51 -24.75 -19.76
N LEU A 200 -24.97 -23.56 -19.52
CA LEU A 200 -24.41 -22.68 -20.54
C LEU A 200 -23.05 -23.20 -21.01
N THR A 201 -22.81 -23.13 -22.32
CA THR A 201 -21.46 -23.24 -22.89
C THR A 201 -20.64 -22.00 -22.58
N ASN A 202 -19.31 -22.08 -22.68
CA ASN A 202 -18.41 -20.93 -22.48
C ASN A 202 -18.83 -19.74 -23.37
N ASP A 203 -19.12 -19.98 -24.65
CA ASP A 203 -19.60 -18.95 -25.60
C ASP A 203 -20.93 -18.32 -25.17
N GLN A 204 -21.87 -19.11 -24.65
CA GLN A 204 -23.15 -18.60 -24.15
C GLN A 204 -22.94 -17.80 -22.86
N GLN A 205 -22.02 -18.22 -22.00
CA GLN A 205 -21.69 -17.50 -20.77
C GLN A 205 -21.04 -16.14 -21.06
N ASP A 206 -20.16 -16.08 -22.05
CA ASP A 206 -19.58 -14.82 -22.53
C ASP A 206 -20.64 -13.88 -23.10
N LYS A 207 -21.58 -14.41 -23.90
CA LYS A 207 -22.72 -13.64 -24.43
C LYS A 207 -23.62 -13.11 -23.31
N VAL A 208 -23.92 -13.91 -22.29
CA VAL A 208 -24.70 -13.50 -21.12
C VAL A 208 -23.97 -12.43 -20.31
N ASN A 209 -22.66 -12.58 -20.11
CA ASN A 209 -21.84 -11.57 -19.44
C ASN A 209 -21.84 -10.25 -20.23
N GLN A 210 -21.64 -10.30 -21.55
CA GLN A 210 -21.69 -9.13 -22.42
C GLN A 210 -23.05 -8.43 -22.38
N TYR A 211 -24.15 -9.18 -22.46
CA TYR A 211 -25.50 -8.63 -22.36
C TYR A 211 -25.79 -8.05 -20.98
N THR A 212 -25.36 -8.72 -19.92
CA THR A 212 -25.50 -8.21 -18.55
C THR A 212 -24.80 -6.87 -18.41
N GLN A 213 -23.57 -6.74 -18.94
CA GLN A 213 -22.82 -5.48 -18.90
C GLN A 213 -23.48 -4.35 -19.70
N SER A 214 -24.17 -4.67 -20.80
CA SER A 214 -24.82 -3.66 -21.65
C SER A 214 -26.08 -3.06 -21.03
N ILE A 215 -26.75 -3.80 -20.13
CA ILE A 215 -27.95 -3.33 -19.45
C ILE A 215 -27.66 -2.69 -18.07
N LEU A 216 -26.42 -2.74 -17.60
CA LEU A 216 -26.04 -2.10 -16.33
C LEU A 216 -26.08 -0.57 -16.46
N THR A 217 -26.57 0.08 -15.42
CA THR A 217 -26.47 1.54 -15.25
C THR A 217 -25.03 1.95 -14.95
N VAL A 218 -24.69 3.22 -15.22
CA VAL A 218 -23.37 3.80 -14.88
C VAL A 218 -23.02 3.62 -13.40
N SER A 219 -24.01 3.71 -12.50
CA SER A 219 -23.81 3.48 -11.07
C SER A 219 -23.46 2.01 -10.75
N GLN A 220 -24.18 1.06 -11.35
CA GLN A 220 -23.91 -0.38 -11.20
C GLN A 220 -22.53 -0.75 -11.77
N GLN A 221 -22.17 -0.22 -12.95
CA GLN A 221 -20.85 -0.41 -13.55
C GLN A 221 -19.72 0.14 -12.66
N ARG A 222 -19.91 1.32 -12.06
CA ARG A 222 -18.93 1.93 -11.15
C ARG A 222 -18.72 1.09 -9.90
N ASN A 223 -19.81 0.61 -9.31
CA ASN A 223 -19.75 -0.26 -8.13
C ASN A 223 -19.09 -1.60 -8.45
N LEU A 224 -19.37 -2.16 -9.63
CA LEU A 224 -18.70 -3.36 -10.12
C LEU A 224 -17.19 -3.14 -10.29
N ALA A 225 -16.79 -2.09 -11.00
CA ALA A 225 -15.37 -1.74 -11.18
C ALA A 225 -14.66 -1.53 -9.84
N LYS A 226 -15.31 -0.85 -8.89
CA LYS A 226 -14.80 -0.67 -7.53
C LYS A 226 -14.61 -2.01 -6.80
N LEU A 227 -15.59 -2.91 -6.86
CA LEU A 227 -15.49 -4.24 -6.25
C LEU A 227 -14.39 -5.07 -6.88
N MET A 228 -14.23 -5.01 -8.21
CA MET A 228 -13.16 -5.70 -8.92
C MET A 228 -11.79 -5.22 -8.42
N LEU A 229 -11.56 -3.91 -8.35
CA LEU A 229 -10.27 -3.35 -7.89
C LEU A 229 -9.99 -3.59 -6.41
N GLN A 230 -11.02 -3.58 -5.56
CA GLN A 230 -10.86 -3.88 -4.13
C GLN A 230 -10.44 -5.33 -3.87
N ASN A 231 -10.86 -6.23 -4.76
CA ASN A 231 -10.55 -7.65 -4.65
C ASN A 231 -9.37 -8.08 -5.52
N LEU A 232 -8.79 -7.18 -6.32
CA LEU A 232 -7.56 -7.45 -7.03
C LEU A 232 -6.44 -7.69 -6.02
N PRO A 233 -5.63 -8.74 -6.20
CA PRO A 233 -4.40 -8.88 -5.45
C PRO A 233 -3.46 -7.72 -5.82
N SER A 234 -2.56 -7.39 -4.89
CA SER A 234 -1.57 -6.34 -5.11
C SER A 234 -0.70 -6.61 -6.35
N VAL A 235 -0.14 -5.55 -6.94
CA VAL A 235 0.64 -5.59 -8.20
C VAL A 235 1.81 -6.57 -8.13
N GLU A 236 2.44 -6.74 -6.96
CA GLU A 236 3.49 -7.73 -6.75
C GLU A 236 3.05 -9.19 -6.95
N LYS A 237 1.73 -9.45 -7.01
CA LYS A 237 1.13 -10.77 -7.28
C LYS A 237 0.55 -10.91 -8.69
N CYS A 238 0.47 -9.82 -9.46
CA CYS A 238 -0.23 -9.77 -10.75
C CYS A 238 0.50 -8.91 -11.80
N LEU A 239 1.80 -9.17 -12.00
CA LEU A 239 2.61 -8.38 -12.94
C LEU A 239 2.09 -8.37 -14.39
N GLN A 240 1.39 -9.42 -14.82
CA GLN A 240 0.83 -9.54 -16.17
C GLN A 240 -0.24 -8.49 -16.49
N LEU A 241 -0.94 -7.99 -15.47
CA LEU A 241 -1.99 -6.97 -15.62
C LEU A 241 -1.43 -5.57 -15.93
N PHE A 242 -0.17 -5.32 -15.57
CA PHE A 242 0.41 -3.97 -15.62
C PHE A 242 1.00 -3.61 -16.99
N PHE A 243 1.38 -4.61 -17.81
CA PHE A 243 1.84 -4.37 -19.18
C PHE A 243 0.70 -4.13 -20.18
N VAL A 244 -0.56 -4.31 -19.74
CA VAL A 244 -1.77 -4.11 -20.58
C VAL A 244 -2.44 -2.75 -20.31
N ILE A 245 -2.14 -2.09 -19.18
CA ILE A 245 -2.65 -0.76 -18.79
C ILE A 245 -1.72 0.34 -19.31
#